data_AF-A0A0B4BED0-F1
#
_entry.id   AF-A0A0B4BED0-F1
#
_cell.length_a   1.000
_cell.length_b   1.000
_cell.length_c   1.000
_cell.angle_alpha   90.00
_cell.angle_beta   90.00
_cell.angle_gamma   90.00
#
_symmetry.space_group_name_H-M   'P 1'
#
loop_
_entity.id
_entity.type
_entity.pdbx_description
1 polymer ?
#
loop_
_entity_poly.entity_id
_entity_poly.type
_entity_poly.pdbx_seq_one_letter_code
_entity_poly.pdbx_strand_id
1 'polypeptide(L)'
;MDAGQEPPFPELSEYQDLIWRAFLEVGPSMLGAMDEVPLPWSEVDAYARRSPEIIHAWEVQALVKMSREYLSERRKGAEALTMAPMERD
;
A
#
# COMPACT_ATOMS: atom_id res chain seq x y z
N MET A 1 -27.90 -6.86 -14.82
CA MET A 1 -27.01 -6.99 -13.64
C MET A 1 -25.65 -7.27 -14.22
N ASP A 2 -24.82 -6.24 -14.35
CA ASP A 2 -23.48 -6.40 -14.92
C ASP A 2 -22.60 -7.04 -13.85
N ALA A 3 -22.13 -8.25 -14.15
CA ALA A 3 -21.43 -9.07 -13.18
C ALA A 3 -19.98 -8.58 -13.07
N GLY A 4 -19.70 -7.81 -12.02
CA GLY A 4 -18.39 -7.78 -11.35
C GLY A 4 -17.18 -7.67 -12.27
N GLN A 5 -17.23 -6.80 -13.28
CA GLN A 5 -16.05 -6.55 -14.09
C GLN A 5 -15.07 -5.78 -13.21
N GLU A 6 -14.04 -6.49 -12.75
CA GLU A 6 -12.96 -5.92 -11.96
C GLU A 6 -12.42 -4.73 -12.76
N PRO A 7 -12.48 -3.51 -12.19
CA PRO A 7 -12.05 -2.34 -12.92
C PRO A 7 -10.59 -2.52 -13.37
N PRO A 8 -10.21 -2.00 -14.55
CA PRO A 8 -8.83 -2.15 -15.00
C PRO A 8 -7.89 -1.49 -13.98
N PHE A 9 -6.86 -2.22 -13.57
CA PHE A 9 -5.77 -1.62 -12.81
C PHE A 9 -5.19 -0.44 -13.60
N PRO A 10 -4.90 0.69 -12.95
CA PRO A 10 -4.30 1.83 -13.64
C PRO A 10 -2.94 1.44 -14.23
N GLU A 11 -2.62 1.96 -15.40
CA GLU A 11 -1.27 1.85 -15.95
C GLU A 11 -0.29 2.61 -15.04
N LEU A 12 0.70 1.90 -14.51
CA LEU A 12 1.75 2.48 -13.69
C LEU A 12 2.95 2.84 -14.57
N SER A 13 3.60 3.98 -14.29
CA SER A 13 4.93 4.23 -14.83
C SER A 13 5.93 3.21 -14.28
N GLU A 14 7.05 2.99 -14.96
CA GLU A 14 8.13 2.10 -14.49
C GLU A 14 8.54 2.41 -13.05
N TYR A 15 8.64 3.71 -12.74
CA TYR A 15 8.96 4.17 -11.40
C TYR A 15 7.89 3.82 -10.35
N GLN A 16 6.61 3.99 -10.70
CA GLN A 16 5.50 3.61 -9.82
C GLN A 16 5.44 2.10 -9.59
N ASP A 17 5.77 1.31 -10.62
CA ASP A 17 5.85 -0.15 -10.52
C ASP A 17 6.97 -0.60 -9.57
N LEU A 18 8.13 0.07 -9.57
CA LEU A 18 9.22 -0.21 -8.61
C LEU A 18 8.77 0.03 -7.17
N ILE A 19 8.10 1.16 -6.90
CA ILE A 19 7.57 1.47 -5.56
C ILE A 19 6.48 0.47 -5.17
N TRP A 20 5.63 0.08 -6.11
CA TRP A 20 4.60 -0.94 -5.89
C TRP A 20 5.19 -2.31 -5.55
N ARG A 21 6.20 -2.77 -6.28
CA ARG A 21 6.90 -4.03 -5.98
C ARG A 21 7.58 -3.97 -4.62
N ALA A 22 8.29 -2.88 -4.32
CA ALA A 22 8.90 -2.68 -3.02
C ALA A 22 7.88 -2.74 -1.87
N PHE A 23 6.68 -2.17 -2.07
CA PHE A 23 5.57 -2.24 -1.12
C PHE A 23 5.07 -3.67 -0.90
N LEU A 24 4.95 -4.47 -1.97
CA LEU A 24 4.56 -5.87 -1.87
C LEU A 24 5.64 -6.72 -1.18
N GLU A 25 6.92 -6.44 -1.43
CA GLU A 25 8.05 -7.16 -0.86
C GLU A 25 8.27 -6.88 0.63
N VAL A 26 8.22 -5.61 1.05
CA VAL A 26 8.29 -5.25 2.47
C VAL A 26 7.02 -5.65 3.23
N GLY A 27 5.91 -5.79 2.51
CA GLY A 27 4.59 -6.13 3.04
C GLY A 27 3.74 -4.88 3.35
N PRO A 28 2.41 -4.96 3.24
CA PRO A 28 1.55 -3.78 3.37
C PRO A 28 1.35 -3.30 4.81
N SER A 29 1.66 -4.13 5.81
CA SER A 29 1.45 -3.90 7.23
C SER A 29 2.35 -4.82 8.06
N MET A 30 2.40 -4.60 9.37
CA MET A 30 3.02 -5.53 10.33
C MET A 30 2.06 -5.90 11.45
N LEU A 31 2.31 -7.04 12.10
CA LEU A 31 1.58 -7.46 13.29
C LEU A 31 1.98 -6.57 14.48
N GLY A 32 0.99 -5.86 15.03
CA GLY A 32 1.11 -5.16 16.31
C GLY A 32 0.66 -6.04 17.49
N ALA A 33 0.64 -5.45 18.69
CA ALA A 33 0.28 -6.16 19.91
C ALA A 33 -1.20 -6.59 19.99
N MET A 34 -2.09 -5.84 19.34
CA MET A 34 -3.55 -6.10 19.35
C MET A 34 -4.14 -6.31 17.96
N ASP A 35 -3.57 -5.66 16.93
CA ASP A 35 -4.05 -5.69 15.55
C ASP A 35 -2.88 -5.36 14.60
N GLU A 36 -3.10 -5.50 13.30
CA GLU A 36 -2.19 -5.00 12.29
C GLU A 36 -2.03 -3.48 12.37
N VAL A 37 -0.78 -3.04 12.21
CA VAL A 37 -0.39 -1.64 12.23
C VAL A 37 0.39 -1.29 10.95
N PRO A 38 0.35 -0.02 10.52
CA PRO A 38 1.14 0.42 9.38
C PRO A 38 2.62 0.19 9.64
N LEU A 39 3.39 -0.03 8.57
CA LEU A 39 4.84 -0.10 8.65
C LEU A 39 5.39 1.21 9.22
N PRO A 40 6.16 1.16 10.32
CA PRO A 40 6.83 2.32 10.85
C PRO A 40 8.00 2.70 9.94
N TRP A 41 8.40 3.97 9.99
CA TRP A 41 9.49 4.48 9.16
C TRP A 41 10.79 3.68 9.32
N SER A 42 11.09 3.20 10.54
CA SER A 42 12.29 2.42 10.84
C SER A 42 12.35 1.07 10.10
N GLU A 43 11.21 0.38 9.94
CA GLU A 43 11.16 -0.90 9.24
C GLU A 43 11.34 -0.69 7.73
N VAL A 44 10.68 0.34 7.18
CA VAL A 44 10.83 0.71 5.77
C VAL A 44 12.25 1.20 5.46
N ASP A 45 12.87 1.99 6.34
CA ASP A 45 14.27 2.42 6.19
C ASP A 45 15.23 1.22 6.28
N ALA A 46 14.97 0.25 7.17
CA ALA A 46 15.77 -0.95 7.27
C ALA A 46 15.69 -1.81 6.00
N TYR A 47 14.49 -1.92 5.40
CA TYR A 47 14.29 -2.54 4.09
C TYR A 47 15.03 -1.77 3.00
N ALA A 48 14.83 -0.45 2.90
CA ALA A 48 15.43 0.40 1.88
C ALA A 48 16.97 0.35 1.87
N ARG A 49 17.60 0.25 3.05
CA ARG A 49 19.07 0.07 3.15
C ARG A 49 19.59 -1.23 2.51
N ARG A 50 18.72 -2.20 2.23
CA ARG A 50 19.04 -3.49 1.61
C ARG A 50 18.51 -3.61 0.18
N SER A 51 17.78 -2.60 -0.30
CA SER A 51 17.14 -2.60 -1.62
C SER A 51 17.79 -1.55 -2.52
N PRO A 52 18.57 -1.95 -3.54
CA PRO A 52 19.24 -1.00 -4.43
C PRO A 52 18.28 -0.12 -5.25
N GLU A 53 16.99 -0.50 -5.33
CA GLU A 53 15.94 0.23 -6.04
C GLU A 53 15.39 1.42 -5.25
N ILE A 54 15.58 1.46 -3.92
CA ILE A 54 15.13 2.56 -3.05
C ILE A 54 16.32 3.48 -2.77
N ILE A 55 16.37 4.59 -3.51
CA ILE A 55 17.51 5.50 -3.60
C ILE A 55 17.24 6.88 -2.98
N HIS A 56 15.98 7.24 -2.73
CA HIS A 56 15.59 8.54 -2.18
C HIS A 56 14.78 8.42 -0.89
N ALA A 57 14.97 9.35 0.04
CA ALA A 57 14.24 9.38 1.31
C ALA A 57 12.71 9.50 1.14
N TRP A 58 12.24 10.13 0.05
CA TRP A 58 10.81 10.26 -0.21
C TRP A 58 10.16 8.93 -0.61
N GLU A 59 10.93 7.97 -1.13
CA GLU A 59 10.44 6.63 -1.49
C GLU A 59 10.07 5.84 -0.24
N VAL A 60 10.92 5.93 0.78
CA VAL A 60 10.63 5.42 2.14
C VAL A 60 9.35 6.06 2.68
N GLN A 61 9.19 7.38 2.50
CA GLN A 61 7.97 8.07 2.92
C GLN A 61 6.74 7.60 2.14
N ALA A 62 6.88 7.34 0.83
CA ALA A 62 5.82 6.82 -0.01
C ALA A 62 5.35 5.44 0.46
N LEU A 63 6.28 4.53 0.75
CA LEU A 63 5.97 3.18 1.27
C LEU A 63 5.24 3.24 2.63
N VAL A 64 5.69 4.11 3.55
CA VAL A 64 5.00 4.33 4.84
C VAL A 64 3.58 4.86 4.62
N LYS A 65 3.41 5.79 3.66
CA LYS A 65 2.09 6.34 3.32
C LYS A 65 1.19 5.25 2.72
N MET A 66 1.69 4.46 1.79
CA MET A 66 0.94 3.34 1.19
C MET A 66 0.46 2.35 2.24
N SER A 67 1.30 2.03 3.23
CA SER A 67 0.91 1.13 4.33
C SER A 67 -0.24 1.70 5.18
N ARG A 68 -0.20 3.00 5.47
CA ARG A 68 -1.28 3.69 6.20
C ARG A 68 -2.58 3.71 5.42
N GLU A 69 -2.53 4.08 4.15
CA GLU A 69 -3.70 4.13 3.28
C GLU A 69 -4.29 2.73 3.06
N TYR A 70 -3.45 1.72 2.88
CA TYR A 70 -3.89 0.33 2.76
C TYR A 70 -4.71 -0.12 3.97
N LEU A 71 -4.20 0.06 5.19
CA LEU A 71 -4.94 -0.32 6.39
C LEU A 71 -6.17 0.55 6.63
N SER A 72 -6.11 1.83 6.28
CA SER A 72 -7.26 2.74 6.34
C SER A 72 -8.40 2.24 5.44
N GLU A 73 -8.10 1.96 4.17
CA GLU A 73 -9.08 1.45 3.21
C GLU A 73 -9.55 0.04 3.52
N ARG A 74 -8.67 -0.83 4.02
CA ARG A 74 -9.05 -2.17 4.46
C ARG A 74 -10.05 -2.13 5.62
N ARG A 75 -9.86 -1.21 6.57
CA ARG A 75 -10.81 -1.00 7.69
C ARG A 75 -12.15 -0.48 7.19
N LYS A 76 -12.15 0.49 6.27
CA LYS A 76 -13.39 0.98 5.63
C LYS A 76 -14.10 -0.15 4.88
N GLY A 77 -13.37 -0.96 4.11
CA GLY A 77 -13.93 -2.08 3.35
C GLY A 77 -14.52 -3.19 4.21
N ALA A 78 -14.17 -3.28 5.50
CA ALA A 78 -14.84 -4.19 6.43
C ALA A 78 -16.25 -3.71 6.82
N GLU A 79 -16.60 -2.46 6.54
CA GLU A 79 -17.95 -1.92 6.75
C GLU A 79 -18.87 -2.33 5.58
N ALA A 80 -19.99 -2.97 5.90
CA ALA A 80 -20.89 -3.59 4.92
C ALA A 80 -21.50 -2.63 3.87
N LEU A 81 -21.46 -1.33 4.10
CA LEU A 81 -22.03 -0.29 3.22
C LEU A 81 -20.97 0.54 2.50
N THR A 82 -19.70 0.15 2.59
CA THR A 82 -18.61 0.90 1.97
C THR A 82 -18.59 0.70 0.47
N MET A 83 -18.68 1.82 -0.25
CA MET A 83 -18.53 1.89 -1.70
C MET A 83 -17.07 1.62 -2.10
N ALA A 84 -16.87 0.88 -3.20
CA ALA A 84 -15.54 0.54 -3.66
C ALA A 84 -14.74 1.81 -3.99
N PRO A 85 -13.42 1.87 -3.73
CA PRO A 85 -12.64 3.09 -3.99
C PRO A 85 -12.76 3.62 -5.42
N MET A 86 -12.93 2.73 -6.40
CA MET A 86 -13.06 3.09 -7.82
C MET A 86 -14.44 3.62 -8.22
N GLU A 87 -15.43 3.51 -7.33
CA GLU A 87 -16.79 4.02 -7.50
C GLU A 87 -16.99 5.35 -6.77
N ARG A 88 -15.97 5.87 -6.08
CA ARG A 88 -15.99 7.16 -5.38
C ARG A 88 -15.58 8.26 -6.38
N ASP A 89 -16.50 9.19 -6.67
CA ASP A 89 -16.28 10.35 -7.55
C ASP A 89 -15.13 11.28 -7.11
#